data_AF-A0ABD0QR68-F1
#
_entry.id   AF-A0ABD0QR68-F1
#
_cell.length_a   1.000
_cell.length_b   1.000
_cell.length_c   1.000
_cell.angle_alpha   90.00
_cell.angle_beta   90.00
_cell.angle_gamma   90.00
#
_symmetry.space_group_name_H-M   'P 1'
#
loop_
_entity.id
_entity.type
_entity.pdbx_description
1 polymer ?
#
loop_
_entity_poly.entity_id
_entity_poly.type
_entity_poly.pdbx_seq_one_letter_code
_entity_poly.pdbx_strand_id
1 'polypeptide(L)'
;GLLSVFYNLGDGDFNLTMPSYRLDNGEWHEVHLDRHDNELTLRLDGGGGRREVTGSPGRSREIVIDPAVVMLGNSFPSGHNKSFQ
;
A
#
# COMPACT_ATOMS: atom_id res chain seq x y z
N GLY A 1 -6.35 -8.07 -10.76
CA GLY A 1 -5.25 -8.90 -10.30
C GLY A 1 -5.27 -8.86 -8.80
N LEU A 2 -4.10 -8.96 -8.19
CA LEU A 2 -3.93 -8.83 -6.75
C LEU A 2 -3.79 -7.37 -6.34
N LEU A 3 -4.19 -7.05 -5.12
CA LEU A 3 -3.93 -5.74 -4.52
C LEU A 3 -2.53 -5.72 -3.90
N SER A 4 -1.77 -4.67 -4.16
CA SER A 4 -0.49 -4.41 -3.52
C SER A 4 -0.40 -2.97 -3.07
N VAL A 5 0.19 -2.77 -1.90
CA VAL A 5 0.57 -1.45 -1.37
C VAL A 5 2.08 -1.37 -1.40
N PHE A 6 2.63 -0.30 -1.98
CA PHE A 6 4.06 0.01 -1.96
C PHE A 6 4.27 1.21 -1.06
N TYR A 7 5.31 1.16 -0.23
CA TYR A 7 5.60 2.21 0.73
C TYR A 7 7.09 2.26 1.06
N ASN A 8 7.52 3.42 1.54
CA ASN A 8 8.87 3.67 2.00
C ASN A 8 8.79 4.63 3.21
N LEU A 9 9.34 4.19 4.34
CA LEU A 9 9.39 4.98 5.59
C LEU A 9 10.80 5.53 5.88
N GLY A 10 11.74 5.38 4.94
CA GLY A 10 13.14 5.80 5.06
C GLY A 10 14.16 4.66 4.98
N ASP A 11 13.72 3.40 5.13
CA ASP A 11 14.61 2.22 5.13
C ASP A 11 14.66 1.47 3.79
N GLY A 12 14.01 2.00 2.75
CA GLY A 12 13.91 1.38 1.43
C GLY A 12 12.46 1.10 1.01
N ASP A 13 12.33 0.61 -0.22
CA ASP A 13 11.03 0.34 -0.82
C ASP A 13 10.52 -1.04 -0.42
N PHE A 14 9.33 -1.07 0.18
CA PHE A 14 8.66 -2.29 0.60
C PHE A 14 7.30 -2.41 -0.07
N ASN A 15 6.80 -3.65 -0.13
CA ASN A 15 5.46 -3.93 -0.58
C ASN A 15 4.74 -4.90 0.35
N LEU A 16 3.43 -4.72 0.42
CA LEU A 16 2.49 -5.63 1.07
C LEU A 16 1.46 -6.06 0.02
N THR A 17 1.49 -7.32 -0.38
CA THR A 17 0.61 -7.86 -1.42
C THR A 17 -0.38 -8.85 -0.82
N MET A 18 -1.65 -8.68 -1.16
CA MET A 18 -2.68 -9.63 -0.77
C MET A 18 -2.43 -10.98 -1.47
N PRO A 19 -2.24 -12.09 -0.73
CA PRO A 19 -1.66 -13.30 -1.30
C PRO A 19 -2.55 -14.03 -2.31
N SER A 20 -3.88 -13.88 -2.25
CA SER A 20 -4.76 -14.71 -3.08
C SER A 20 -6.20 -14.23 -3.29
N TYR A 21 -6.45 -12.94 -3.14
CA TYR A 21 -7.77 -12.36 -3.42
C TYR A 21 -7.70 -11.48 -4.66
N ARG A 22 -8.44 -11.86 -5.71
CA ARG A 22 -8.45 -11.16 -7.00
C ARG A 22 -9.56 -10.11 -7.02
N LEU A 23 -9.19 -8.89 -7.35
CA LEU A 23 -10.09 -7.72 -7.46
C LEU A 23 -10.46 -7.35 -8.90
N ASP A 24 -9.91 -8.05 -9.90
CA ASP A 24 -10.24 -7.85 -11.33
C ASP A 24 -11.43 -8.66 -11.81
N ASN A 25 -12.44 -8.79 -10.96
CA ASN A 25 -13.65 -9.58 -11.24
C ASN A 25 -14.84 -8.71 -11.70
N GLY A 26 -14.72 -7.38 -11.65
CA GLY A 26 -15.79 -6.44 -12.05
C GLY A 26 -16.74 -6.04 -10.91
N GLU A 27 -16.54 -6.56 -9.70
CA GLU A 27 -17.35 -6.27 -8.53
C GLU A 27 -16.77 -5.14 -7.68
N TRP A 28 -17.63 -4.54 -6.85
CA TRP A 28 -17.20 -3.62 -5.81
C TRP A 28 -16.51 -4.36 -4.67
N HIS A 29 -15.42 -3.78 -4.17
CA HIS A 29 -14.67 -4.31 -3.05
C HIS A 29 -14.38 -3.22 -2.02
N GLU A 30 -14.45 -3.58 -0.74
CA GLU A 30 -14.04 -2.72 0.36
C GLU A 30 -12.55 -2.95 0.66
N VAL A 31 -11.76 -1.88 0.65
CA VAL A 31 -10.33 -1.93 0.96
C VAL A 31 -10.07 -1.13 2.23
N HIS A 32 -9.48 -1.77 3.24
CA HIS A 32 -9.04 -1.12 4.47
C HIS A 32 -7.52 -1.25 4.56
N LEU A 33 -6.83 -0.11 4.67
CA LEU A 33 -5.40 -0.04 4.97
C LEU A 33 -5.22 0.68 6.31
N ASP A 34 -4.68 -0.02 7.29
CA ASP A 34 -4.29 0.53 8.58
C ASP A 34 -2.76 0.54 8.70
N ARG A 35 -2.21 1.58 9.32
CA ARG A 35 -0.78 1.65 9.64
C ARG A 35 -0.59 2.17 11.05
N HIS A 36 0.17 1.42 11.83
CA HIS A 36 0.67 1.84 13.14
C HIS A 36 2.19 1.71 13.16
N ASP A 37 2.90 2.84 13.29
CA ASP A 37 4.36 2.89 13.13
C ASP A 37 4.81 2.19 11.83
N ASN A 38 5.75 1.26 11.88
CA ASN A 38 6.24 0.52 10.71
C ASN A 38 5.34 -0.67 10.34
N GLU A 39 4.29 -0.98 11.10
CA GLU A 39 3.37 -2.08 10.81
C GLU A 39 2.19 -1.61 9.96
N LEU A 40 1.95 -2.32 8.86
CA LEU A 40 0.81 -2.10 7.96
C LEU A 40 -0.07 -3.35 7.95
N THR A 41 -1.38 -3.15 8.03
CA THR A 41 -2.39 -4.18 7.85
C THR A 41 -3.31 -3.82 6.68
N LEU A 42 -3.38 -4.71 5.70
CA LEU A 42 -4.29 -4.59 4.56
C LEU A 42 -5.42 -5.61 4.70
N ARG A 43 -6.68 -5.15 4.64
CA ARG A 43 -7.88 -6.00 4.69
C ARG A 43 -8.80 -5.74 3.49
N LEU A 44 -9.45 -6.80 3.02
CA LEU A 44 -10.44 -6.76 1.95
C LEU A 44 -11.77 -7.33 2.42
N ASP A 45 -12.88 -6.66 2.10
CA ASP A 45 -14.25 -7.15 2.32
C ASP A 45 -14.47 -7.71 3.74
N GLY A 46 -14.07 -6.93 4.76
CA GLY A 46 -14.14 -7.29 6.17
C GLY A 46 -12.94 -8.10 6.72
N GLY A 47 -11.99 -8.50 5.88
CA GLY A 47 -10.72 -9.12 6.28
C GLY A 47 -10.81 -10.60 6.66
N GLY A 48 -9.87 -11.05 7.51
CA GLY A 48 -9.74 -12.42 7.97
C GLY A 48 -9.23 -13.44 6.93
N GLY A 49 -8.65 -14.53 7.42
CA GLY A 49 -8.17 -15.63 6.59
C GLY A 49 -7.25 -15.17 5.45
N ARG A 50 -7.68 -15.36 4.19
CA ARG A 50 -6.91 -15.01 2.98
C ARG A 50 -7.14 -13.58 2.49
N ARG A 51 -7.95 -12.79 3.19
CA ARG A 51 -8.34 -11.41 2.87
C ARG A 51 -7.68 -10.38 3.79
N GLU A 52 -6.68 -10.80 4.56
CA GLU A 52 -5.94 -9.96 5.47
C GLU A 52 -4.46 -10.31 5.44
N VAL A 53 -3.59 -9.30 5.45
CA VAL A 53 -2.15 -9.48 5.53
C VAL A 53 -1.56 -8.32 6.32
N THR A 54 -0.58 -8.65 7.18
CA THR A 54 0.15 -7.68 8.01
C THR A 54 1.64 -7.83 7.75
N GLY A 55 2.37 -6.72 7.72
CA GLY A 55 3.82 -6.70 7.59
C GLY A 55 4.44 -5.45 8.18
N SER A 56 5.66 -5.59 8.70
CA SER A 56 6.41 -4.50 9.35
C SER A 56 7.91 -4.48 8.99
N PRO A 57 8.26 -4.46 7.68
CA PRO A 57 9.64 -4.38 7.25
C PRO A 57 10.26 -3.03 7.63
N GLY A 58 11.52 -3.06 8.03
CA GLY A 58 12.25 -1.87 8.48
C GLY A 58 12.04 -1.53 9.95
N ARG A 59 12.61 -0.40 10.36
CA ARG A 59 12.60 0.13 11.73
C ARG A 59 12.08 1.57 11.80
N SER A 60 12.12 2.30 10.69
CA SER A 60 11.61 3.66 10.55
C SER A 60 10.09 3.68 10.65
N ARG A 61 9.55 4.65 11.39
CA ARG A 61 8.14 4.68 11.81
C ARG A 61 7.36 5.88 11.25
N GLU A 62 8.08 6.83 10.67
CA GLU A 62 7.51 8.07 10.14
C GLU A 62 7.40 7.98 8.62
N ILE A 63 6.31 8.49 8.08
CA ILE A 63 6.18 8.74 6.64
C ILE A 63 6.23 10.24 6.43
N VAL A 64 7.18 10.69 5.61
CA VAL A 64 7.29 12.09 5.22
C VAL A 64 6.63 12.25 3.86
N ILE A 65 5.57 13.05 3.80
CA ILE A 65 4.80 13.34 2.58
C ILE A 65 4.70 14.84 2.36
N ASP A 66 4.55 15.25 1.09
CA ASP A 66 4.07 16.60 0.78
C ASP A 66 2.55 16.61 0.96
N PRO A 67 2.00 17.35 1.95
CA PRO A 67 0.56 17.36 2.21
C PRO A 67 -0.25 18.02 1.08
N ALA A 68 0.38 18.75 0.16
CA ALA A 68 -0.29 19.37 -0.97
C ALA A 68 -0.58 18.39 -2.12
N VAL A 69 -0.05 17.17 -2.07
CA VAL A 69 -0.12 16.21 -3.18
C VAL A 69 -0.71 14.88 -2.73
N VAL A 70 -1.94 14.61 -3.21
CA VAL A 70 -2.55 13.27 -3.17
C VAL A 70 -3.16 13.00 -4.54
N MET A 71 -2.89 11.82 -5.09
CA MET A 71 -3.43 11.38 -6.37
C MET A 71 -4.41 10.23 -6.18
N LEU A 72 -5.59 10.34 -6.78
CA LEU A 72 -6.59 9.28 -6.84
C LEU A 72 -6.85 8.95 -8.32
N GLY A 73 -6.77 7.67 -8.68
CA GLY A 73 -7.07 7.20 -10.03
C GLY A 73 -6.10 7.69 -11.11
N ASN A 74 -4.99 6.97 -11.30
CA ASN A 74 -4.13 7.07 -12.48
C ASN A 74 -3.17 5.86 -12.54
N SER A 75 -2.54 5.62 -13.68
CA SER A 75 -1.26 4.90 -13.71
C SER A 75 -0.14 5.90 -13.40
N PHE A 76 0.62 5.69 -12.32
CA PHE A 76 1.85 6.43 -12.11
C PHE A 76 2.74 6.19 -13.35
N PRO A 77 3.21 7.22 -14.06
CA PRO A 77 4.13 6.97 -15.16
C PRO A 77 5.35 6.26 -14.56
N SER A 78 5.77 5.14 -15.14
CA SER A 78 6.99 4.42 -14.78
C SER A 78 8.27 5.22 -15.10
N GLY A 79 8.19 6.55 -15.18
CA GLY A 79 9.27 7.47 -15.47
C GLY A 79 9.74 8.15 -14.20
N HIS A 80 10.93 7.75 -13.75
CA HIS A 80 11.82 8.40 -12.78
C HIS A 80 11.37 9.77 -12.25
N ASN A 81 11.03 9.81 -10.96
CA ASN A 81 10.82 11.03 -10.20
C ASN A 81 12.17 11.75 -9.99
N LYS A 82 12.41 12.89 -10.67
CA LYS A 82 13.58 13.78 -10.49
C LYS A 82 13.26 14.96 -9.55
N SER A 83 12.55 14.74 -8.44
CA SER A 83 12.17 15.83 -7.53
C SER A 83 13.13 16.07 -6.36
N PHE A 84 14.30 15.44 -6.34
CA PHE A 84 15.40 15.86 -5.48
C PHE A 84 16.52 16.42 -6.36
N GLN A 85 16.51 17.75 -6.53
CA GLN A 85 17.70 18.55 -6.87
C GLN A 85 18.16 19.29 -5.62
#